data_AF-A0A7S3XP43-F1
#
_entry.id   AF-A0A7S3XP43-F1
#
_cell.length_a   1.000
_cell.length_b   1.000
_cell.length_c   1.000
_cell.angle_alpha   90.00
_cell.angle_beta   90.00
_cell.angle_gamma   90.00
#
_symmetry.space_group_name_H-M   'P 1'
#
loop_
_entity.id
_entity.type
_entity.pdbx_description
1 polymer ?
#
loop_
_entity_poly.entity_id
_entity_poly.type
_entity_poly.pdbx_seq_one_letter_code
_entity_poly.pdbx_strand_id
1 'polypeptide(L)'
;RAAYWAWLALYGAAVALLAAGPPRPIVQLTLTAFGLACIFTMVLTASAALAAAPFPGAPHAPGRHMAEVPLLLSPEGFARAFGTFVFSQMCQQGVPQLLEVMAAPRRQANAAFALGLSATFACYLALGLVCALFFGNATQDVVTLNWKDYTAERARASGFARAVSYLVRLFPVVSVTAAFPLNAVCLGDALHARLFGGGGSGAGG
;
A
#
# COMPACT_ATOMS: atom_id res chain seq x y z
N ARG A 1 -0.84 -20.69 19.76
CA ARG A 1 -0.15 -19.48 20.27
C ARG A 1 1.38 -19.58 20.11
N ALA A 2 2.06 -20.64 20.57
CA ALA A 2 3.51 -20.83 20.36
C ALA A 2 3.93 -20.86 18.86
N ALA A 3 3.16 -21.56 18.01
CA ALA A 3 3.41 -21.58 16.57
C ALA A 3 3.34 -20.19 15.91
N TYR A 4 2.46 -19.30 16.39
CA TYR A 4 2.35 -17.94 15.89
C TYR A 4 3.61 -17.12 16.20
N TRP A 5 4.11 -17.20 17.43
CA TRP A 5 5.36 -16.54 17.82
C TRP A 5 6.58 -17.10 17.08
N ALA A 6 6.61 -18.42 16.82
CA ALA A 6 7.66 -19.04 16.01
C ALA A 6 7.63 -18.55 14.55
N TRP A 7 6.45 -18.49 13.93
CA TRP A 7 6.29 -17.94 12.57
C TRP A 7 6.64 -16.46 12.50
N LEU A 8 6.29 -15.69 13.52
CA LEU A 8 6.62 -14.27 13.61
C LEU A 8 8.13 -14.05 13.78
N ALA A 9 8.80 -14.86 14.60
CA ALA A 9 10.25 -14.81 14.79
C ALA A 9 11.01 -15.22 13.52
N LEU A 10 10.56 -16.29 12.83
CA LEU A 10 11.12 -16.73 11.56
C LEU A 10 10.96 -15.63 10.48
N TYR A 11 9.78 -15.03 10.38
CA TYR A 11 9.52 -13.92 9.48
C TYR A 11 10.41 -12.70 9.81
N GLY A 12 10.49 -12.31 11.08
CA GLY A 12 11.38 -11.23 11.52
C GLY A 12 12.85 -11.47 11.20
N ALA A 13 13.34 -12.70 11.42
CA ALA A 13 14.70 -13.10 11.07
C ALA A 13 14.95 -13.07 9.55
N ALA A 14 13.99 -13.53 8.75
CA ALA A 14 14.08 -13.49 7.29
C ALA A 14 14.12 -12.04 6.76
N VAL A 15 13.31 -11.15 7.33
CA VAL A 15 13.31 -9.73 6.96
C VAL A 15 14.59 -9.03 7.41
N ALA A 16 15.12 -9.36 8.59
CA ALA A 16 16.40 -8.84 9.05
C ALA A 16 17.57 -9.27 8.16
N LEU A 17 17.57 -10.53 7.68
CA LEU A 17 18.56 -11.04 6.73
C LEU A 17 18.45 -10.35 5.36
N LEU A 18 17.23 -10.07 4.89
CA LEU A 18 17.01 -9.29 3.67
C LEU A 18 17.46 -7.84 3.83
N ALA A 19 17.31 -7.25 5.03
CA ALA A 19 17.77 -5.90 5.34
C ALA A 19 19.30 -5.78 5.43
N ALA A 20 20.00 -6.86 5.80
CA ALA A 20 21.45 -6.89 5.88
C ALA A 20 22.15 -7.00 4.50
N GLY A 21 21.41 -7.27 3.43
CA GLY A 21 21.93 -7.35 2.07
C GLY A 21 22.04 -5.97 1.39
N PRO A 22 22.89 -5.84 0.36
CA PRO A 22 22.97 -4.59 -0.41
C PRO A 22 21.62 -4.28 -1.10
N PRO A 23 21.21 -3.00 -1.17
CA PRO A 23 19.96 -2.61 -1.82
C PRO A 23 20.01 -3.01 -3.30
N ARG A 24 19.07 -3.87 -3.71
CA ARG A 24 18.95 -4.33 -5.09
C ARG A 24 17.86 -3.54 -5.80
N PRO A 25 18.17 -2.65 -6.76
CA PRO A 25 17.16 -1.85 -7.46
C PRO A 25 16.12 -2.72 -8.17
N ILE A 26 16.53 -3.92 -8.60
CA ILE A 26 15.64 -4.93 -9.20
C ILE A 26 14.55 -5.38 -8.21
N VAL A 27 14.88 -5.54 -6.93
CA VAL A 27 13.92 -5.96 -5.90
C VAL A 27 12.91 -4.83 -5.65
N GLN A 28 13.38 -3.59 -5.58
CA GLN A 28 12.48 -2.43 -5.40
C GLN A 28 11.57 -2.22 -6.62
N LEU A 29 12.09 -2.38 -7.84
CA LEU A 29 11.30 -2.31 -9.06
C LEU A 29 10.25 -3.41 -9.13
N THR A 30 10.62 -4.66 -8.83
CA THR A 30 9.70 -5.81 -8.87
C THR A 30 8.59 -5.68 -7.82
N LEU A 31 8.90 -5.23 -6.61
CA LEU A 31 7.92 -4.99 -5.55
C LEU A 31 6.97 -3.84 -5.89
N THR A 32 7.50 -2.77 -6.49
CA THR A 32 6.68 -1.64 -6.95
C THR A 32 5.76 -2.06 -8.10
N ALA A 33 6.29 -2.79 -9.09
CA ALA A 33 5.50 -3.32 -10.21
C ALA A 33 4.42 -4.30 -9.73
N PHE A 34 4.76 -5.19 -8.79
CA PHE A 34 3.80 -6.08 -8.16
C PHE A 34 2.69 -5.30 -7.44
N GLY A 35 3.05 -4.26 -6.67
CA GLY A 35 2.08 -3.43 -5.98
C GLY A 35 1.12 -2.70 -6.92
N LEU A 36 1.66 -2.10 -7.98
CA LEU A 36 0.84 -1.47 -9.03
C LEU A 36 -0.08 -2.50 -9.70
N ALA A 37 0.42 -3.69 -10.06
CA ALA A 37 -0.39 -4.74 -10.66
C ALA A 37 -1.54 -5.19 -9.73
N CYS A 38 -1.30 -5.28 -8.42
CA CYS A 38 -2.34 -5.59 -7.44
C CYS A 38 -3.40 -4.48 -7.39
N ILE A 39 -2.99 -3.22 -7.32
CA ILE A 39 -3.92 -2.07 -7.32
C ILE A 39 -4.75 -2.04 -8.60
N PHE A 40 -4.12 -2.18 -9.77
CA PHE A 40 -4.84 -2.26 -11.05
C PHE A 40 -5.83 -3.42 -11.07
N THR A 41 -5.43 -4.60 -10.57
CA THR A 41 -6.33 -5.75 -10.49
C THR A 41 -7.54 -5.46 -9.62
N MET A 42 -7.36 -4.80 -8.46
CA MET A 42 -8.48 -4.42 -7.58
C MET A 42 -9.40 -3.40 -8.26
N VAL A 43 -8.84 -2.35 -8.86
CA VAL A 43 -9.60 -1.31 -9.57
C VAL A 43 -10.39 -1.91 -10.74
N LEU A 44 -9.76 -2.77 -11.55
CA LEU A 44 -10.41 -3.39 -12.71
C LEU A 44 -11.51 -4.36 -12.28
N THR A 45 -11.25 -5.21 -11.28
CA THR A 45 -12.24 -6.20 -10.84
C THR A 45 -13.43 -5.57 -10.15
N ALA A 46 -13.23 -4.53 -9.34
CA ALA A 46 -14.33 -3.79 -8.71
C ALA A 46 -15.08 -2.90 -9.71
N SER A 47 -14.38 -2.23 -10.63
CA SER A 47 -15.02 -1.46 -11.72
C SER A 47 -15.84 -2.35 -12.66
N ALA A 48 -15.33 -3.54 -13.01
CA ALA A 48 -16.06 -4.50 -13.82
C ALA A 48 -17.31 -5.00 -13.10
N ALA A 49 -17.23 -5.27 -11.80
CA ALA A 49 -18.39 -5.66 -10.99
C ALA A 49 -19.40 -4.51 -10.84
N LEU A 50 -18.93 -3.26 -10.78
CA LEU A 50 -19.80 -2.07 -10.79
C LEU A 50 -20.52 -1.90 -12.14
N ALA A 51 -19.82 -2.10 -13.26
CA ALA A 51 -20.38 -1.99 -14.61
C ALA A 51 -21.32 -3.16 -14.97
N ALA A 52 -21.07 -4.36 -14.42
CA ALA A 52 -21.90 -5.54 -14.61
C ALA A 52 -23.16 -5.55 -13.72
N ALA A 53 -23.28 -4.61 -12.77
CA ALA A 53 -24.46 -4.51 -11.93
C ALA A 53 -25.67 -4.01 -12.74
N PRO A 54 -26.76 -4.79 -12.88
CA PRO A 54 -28.01 -4.28 -13.42
C PRO A 54 -28.59 -3.23 -12.47
N PHE A 55 -29.26 -2.23 -13.05
CA PHE A 55 -30.04 -1.16 -12.39
C PHE A 55 -30.77 -1.56 -11.08
N PRO A 56 -30.98 -0.59 -10.17
CA PRO A 56 -31.55 -0.83 -8.85
C PRO A 56 -32.90 -1.55 -8.94
N GLY A 57 -32.99 -2.75 -8.38
CA GLY A 57 -34.22 -3.56 -8.36
C GLY A 57 -34.03 -5.08 -8.52
N ALA A 58 -32.85 -5.56 -8.91
CA ALA A 58 -32.57 -7.00 -8.94
C ALA A 58 -32.42 -7.55 -7.49
N PRO A 59 -32.97 -8.73 -7.16
CA PRO A 59 -32.86 -9.32 -5.84
C PRO A 59 -31.38 -9.43 -5.44
N HIS A 60 -31.05 -8.83 -4.31
CA HIS A 60 -29.70 -8.64 -3.81
C HIS A 60 -29.00 -10.00 -3.66
N ALA A 61 -28.03 -10.28 -4.54
CA ALA A 61 -27.07 -11.34 -4.28
C ALA A 61 -26.31 -10.98 -2.98
N PRO A 62 -26.16 -11.93 -2.02
CA PRO A 62 -25.49 -11.66 -0.76
C PRO A 62 -24.05 -11.17 -1.04
N GLY A 63 -23.74 -9.94 -0.60
CA GLY A 63 -22.45 -9.27 -0.83
C GLY A 63 -22.47 -8.08 -1.80
N ARG A 64 -23.62 -7.74 -2.41
CA ARG A 64 -23.79 -6.52 -3.22
C ARG A 64 -24.47 -5.43 -2.39
N HIS A 65 -23.73 -4.39 -2.01
CA HIS A 65 -24.24 -3.26 -1.23
C HIS A 65 -23.91 -1.95 -1.94
N MET A 66 -24.73 -1.59 -2.92
CA MET A 66 -24.80 -0.20 -3.41
C MET A 66 -25.43 0.66 -2.30
N ALA A 67 -24.62 1.03 -1.32
CA ALA A 67 -25.03 2.04 -0.36
C ALA A 67 -25.05 3.39 -1.07
N GLU A 68 -26.02 4.25 -0.72
CA GLU A 68 -25.97 5.67 -1.05
C GLU A 68 -24.73 6.25 -0.36
N VAL A 69 -23.61 6.33 -1.08
CA VAL A 69 -22.44 7.06 -0.61
C VAL A 69 -22.78 8.54 -0.77
N PRO A 70 -22.90 9.33 0.32
CA PRO A 70 -23.05 10.76 0.19
C PRO A 70 -21.81 11.29 -0.54
N LEU A 71 -22.01 11.78 -1.76
CA LEU A 71 -20.98 12.40 -2.60
C LEU A 71 -20.39 13.67 -1.96
N LEU A 72 -21.05 14.19 -0.93
CA LEU A 72 -20.61 15.33 -0.14
C LEU A 72 -19.62 14.87 0.93
N LEU A 73 -18.42 15.47 0.92
CA LEU A 73 -17.38 15.30 1.92
C LEU A 73 -17.93 15.58 3.32
N SER A 74 -18.07 14.54 4.14
CA SER A 74 -18.34 14.72 5.57
C SER A 74 -17.04 15.15 6.27
N PRO A 75 -17.00 16.30 6.94
CA PRO A 75 -15.80 16.74 7.66
C PRO A 75 -15.34 15.73 8.72
N GLU A 76 -16.30 15.04 9.33
CA GLU A 76 -16.06 13.97 10.30
C GLU A 76 -15.40 12.73 9.68
N GLY A 77 -15.88 12.28 8.52
CA GLY A 77 -15.26 11.17 7.79
C GLY A 77 -13.86 11.51 7.31
N PHE A 78 -13.67 12.74 6.84
CA PHE A 78 -12.35 13.26 6.46
C PHE A 78 -11.38 13.28 7.64
N ALA A 79 -11.80 13.80 8.80
CA ALA A 79 -10.95 13.87 9.99
C ALA A 79 -10.50 12.48 10.47
N ARG A 80 -11.39 11.47 10.41
CA ARG A 80 -11.05 10.08 10.75
C ARG A 80 -10.05 9.46 9.76
N ALA A 81 -10.17 9.78 8.47
CA ALA A 81 -9.28 9.25 7.42
C ALA A 81 -7.99 10.06 7.25
N PHE A 82 -7.90 11.26 7.83
CA PHE A 82 -6.76 12.17 7.66
C PHE A 82 -5.42 11.53 7.99
N GLY A 83 -5.34 10.80 9.12
CA GLY A 83 -4.12 10.10 9.52
C GLY A 83 -3.68 9.06 8.48
N THR A 84 -4.63 8.33 7.89
CA THR A 84 -4.38 7.36 6.83
C THR A 84 -3.87 8.04 5.56
N PHE A 85 -4.43 9.20 5.19
CA PHE A 85 -3.96 9.96 4.03
C PHE A 85 -2.51 10.43 4.20
N VAL A 86 -2.19 11.02 5.37
CA VAL A 86 -0.82 11.46 5.67
C VAL A 86 0.15 10.27 5.66
N PHE A 87 -0.22 9.17 6.31
CA PHE A 87 0.61 7.96 6.35
C PHE A 87 0.81 7.35 4.95
N SER A 88 -0.22 7.36 4.10
CA SER A 88 -0.13 6.84 2.73
C SER A 88 0.86 7.61 1.84
N GLN A 89 1.17 8.86 2.18
CA GLN A 89 2.10 9.73 1.46
C GLN A 89 3.44 9.90 2.19
N MET A 90 3.73 9.02 3.16
CA MET A 90 4.96 9.06 3.93
C MET A 90 6.15 8.55 3.10
N CYS A 91 6.70 9.43 2.26
CA CYS A 91 7.86 9.18 1.41
C CYS A 91 9.07 10.04 1.80
N GLN A 92 8.88 11.05 2.67
CA GLN A 92 9.86 12.10 2.95
C GLN A 92 11.14 11.56 3.58
N GLN A 93 11.04 10.49 4.37
CA GLN A 93 12.18 9.86 5.04
C GLN A 93 13.22 9.26 4.09
N GLY A 94 12.81 8.84 2.88
CA GLY A 94 13.73 8.28 1.88
C GLY A 94 14.30 9.32 0.91
N VAL A 95 13.82 10.57 0.95
CA VAL A 95 14.22 11.63 0.01
C VAL A 95 15.72 11.96 0.11
N PRO A 96 16.34 12.13 1.30
CA PRO A 96 17.76 12.46 1.39
C PRO A 96 18.65 11.38 0.78
N GLN A 97 18.40 10.12 1.13
CA GLN A 97 19.14 8.96 0.63
C GLN A 97 19.01 8.83 -0.89
N LEU A 98 17.82 9.04 -1.45
CA LEU A 98 17.60 9.01 -2.89
C LEU A 98 18.30 10.17 -3.62
N LEU A 99 18.32 11.37 -3.04
CA LEU A 99 19.00 12.53 -3.62
C LEU A 99 20.51 12.34 -3.71
N GLU A 100 21.12 11.70 -2.71
CA GLU A 100 22.55 11.36 -2.73
C GLU A 100 22.88 10.37 -3.88
N VAL A 101 21.99 9.41 -4.14
CA VAL A 101 22.20 8.37 -5.17
C VAL A 101 21.88 8.87 -6.59
N MET A 102 20.93 9.78 -6.75
CA MET A 102 20.42 10.15 -8.08
C MET A 102 21.43 10.89 -8.97
N ALA A 103 22.51 11.48 -8.42
CA ALA A 103 23.54 12.26 -9.13
C ALA A 103 22.98 13.28 -10.16
N ALA A 104 21.70 13.60 -10.06
CA ALA A 104 20.92 14.29 -11.07
C ALA A 104 20.70 15.75 -10.66
N PRO A 105 20.44 16.64 -11.63
CA PRO A 105 20.06 18.02 -11.33
C PRO A 105 18.84 18.07 -10.41
N ARG A 106 18.86 18.96 -9.42
CA ARG A 106 17.80 19.11 -8.40
C ARG A 106 16.39 19.24 -8.99
N ARG A 107 16.27 19.84 -10.18
CA ARG A 107 15.01 19.96 -10.93
C ARG A 107 14.46 18.60 -11.37
N GLN A 108 15.31 17.69 -11.84
CA GLN A 108 14.90 16.34 -12.27
C GLN A 108 14.50 15.49 -11.05
N ALA A 109 15.23 15.60 -9.94
CA ALA A 109 14.87 14.92 -8.70
C ALA A 109 13.50 15.38 -8.18
N ASN A 110 13.25 16.70 -8.13
CA ASN A 110 11.96 17.26 -7.73
C ASN A 110 10.82 16.78 -8.64
N ALA A 111 11.05 16.71 -9.95
CA ALA A 111 10.06 16.19 -10.90
C ALA A 111 9.76 14.70 -10.67
N ALA A 112 10.79 13.88 -10.40
CA ALA A 112 10.63 12.45 -10.11
C ALA A 112 9.81 12.22 -8.83
N PHE A 113 10.08 12.97 -7.76
CA PHE A 113 9.30 12.90 -6.52
C PHE A 113 7.86 13.36 -6.71
N ALA A 114 7.65 14.48 -7.42
CA ALA A 114 6.31 14.97 -7.72
C ALA A 114 5.49 13.98 -8.55
N LEU A 115 6.12 13.36 -9.56
CA LEU A 115 5.50 12.31 -10.37
C LEU A 115 5.17 11.07 -9.54
N GLY A 116 6.07 10.63 -8.66
CA GLY A 116 5.82 9.49 -7.77
C GLY A 116 4.66 9.73 -6.79
N LEU A 117 4.65 10.90 -6.13
CA LEU A 117 3.58 11.28 -5.20
C LEU A 117 2.24 11.42 -5.91
N SER A 118 2.20 12.12 -7.04
CA SER A 118 0.97 12.26 -7.84
C SER A 118 0.46 10.91 -8.35
N ALA A 119 1.34 10.01 -8.80
CA ALA A 119 0.95 8.68 -9.26
C ALA A 119 0.35 7.83 -8.12
N THR A 120 0.97 7.81 -6.94
CA THR A 120 0.43 7.08 -5.77
C THR A 120 -0.88 7.68 -5.30
N PHE A 121 -0.99 9.01 -5.25
CA PHE A 121 -2.23 9.71 -4.94
C PHE A 121 -3.36 9.32 -5.91
N ALA A 122 -3.12 9.36 -7.22
CA ALA A 122 -4.11 8.98 -8.23
C ALA A 122 -4.56 7.51 -8.08
N CYS A 123 -3.60 6.60 -7.84
CA CYS A 123 -3.89 5.18 -7.63
C CYS A 123 -4.75 4.94 -6.38
N TYR A 124 -4.39 5.56 -5.25
CA TYR A 124 -5.15 5.42 -4.00
C TYR A 124 -6.52 6.08 -4.07
N LEU A 125 -6.62 7.23 -4.73
CA LEU A 125 -7.90 7.90 -4.95
C LEU A 125 -8.83 7.05 -5.82
N ALA A 126 -8.34 6.51 -6.94
CA ALA A 126 -9.12 5.64 -7.81
C ALA A 126 -9.58 4.37 -7.09
N LEU A 127 -8.68 3.71 -6.36
CA LEU A 127 -9.00 2.51 -5.59
C LEU A 127 -10.02 2.81 -4.48
N GLY A 128 -9.82 3.88 -3.73
CA GLY A 128 -10.73 4.30 -2.66
C GLY A 128 -12.12 4.62 -3.18
N LEU A 129 -12.23 5.38 -4.27
CA LEU A 129 -13.52 5.72 -4.89
C LEU A 129 -14.26 4.48 -5.40
N VAL A 130 -13.59 3.62 -6.17
CA VAL A 130 -14.22 2.41 -6.74
C VAL A 130 -14.67 1.46 -5.62
N CYS A 131 -13.84 1.26 -4.59
CA CYS A 131 -14.20 0.39 -3.48
C CYS A 131 -15.33 0.99 -2.63
N ALA A 132 -15.32 2.30 -2.37
CA ALA A 132 -16.40 2.97 -1.65
C ALA A 132 -17.73 2.88 -2.41
N LEU A 133 -17.71 3.06 -3.73
CA LEU A 133 -18.91 2.94 -4.57
C LEU A 133 -19.46 1.51 -4.64
N PHE A 134 -18.57 0.50 -4.67
CA PHE A 134 -18.97 -0.90 -4.81
C PHE A 134 -19.36 -1.58 -3.49
N PHE A 135 -18.56 -1.38 -2.43
CA PHE A 135 -18.76 -2.03 -1.13
C PHE A 135 -19.53 -1.15 -0.13
N GLY A 136 -19.54 0.18 -0.30
CA GLY A 136 -20.18 1.11 0.62
C GLY A 136 -19.74 0.90 2.08
N ASN A 137 -20.73 0.77 2.97
CA ASN A 137 -20.52 0.57 4.41
C ASN A 137 -19.94 -0.81 4.77
N ALA A 138 -19.87 -1.77 3.83
CA ALA A 138 -19.26 -3.08 4.07
C ALA A 138 -17.73 -3.09 3.83
N THR A 139 -17.14 -1.94 3.47
CA THR A 139 -15.70 -1.81 3.27
C THR A 139 -14.94 -2.12 4.56
N GLN A 140 -14.14 -3.19 4.55
CA GLN A 140 -13.23 -3.51 5.64
C GLN A 140 -12.08 -2.49 5.71
N ASP A 141 -11.54 -2.26 6.92
CA ASP A 141 -10.36 -1.39 7.15
C ASP A 141 -9.18 -1.77 6.23
N VAL A 142 -9.04 -3.07 5.95
CA VAL A 142 -8.14 -3.59 4.93
C VAL A 142 -8.96 -4.06 3.74
N VAL A 143 -9.06 -3.20 2.73
CA VAL A 143 -9.90 -3.41 1.55
C VAL A 143 -9.60 -4.71 0.78
N THR A 144 -8.37 -5.23 0.86
CA THR A 144 -7.98 -6.48 0.21
C THR A 144 -8.72 -7.70 0.78
N LEU A 145 -9.23 -7.62 2.01
CA LEU A 145 -10.04 -8.67 2.62
C LEU A 145 -11.40 -8.83 1.95
N ASN A 146 -11.90 -7.78 1.29
CA ASN A 146 -13.16 -7.85 0.54
C ASN A 146 -13.09 -8.83 -0.65
N TRP A 147 -11.89 -9.25 -1.06
CA TRP A 147 -11.69 -10.26 -2.12
C TRP A 147 -11.66 -11.70 -1.59
N LYS A 148 -11.90 -11.96 -0.30
CA LYS A 148 -11.87 -13.31 0.29
C LYS A 148 -12.77 -14.29 -0.45
N ASP A 149 -14.00 -13.88 -0.72
CA ASP A 149 -15.04 -14.70 -1.36
C ASP A 149 -15.25 -14.31 -2.84
N TYR A 150 -14.22 -13.77 -3.50
CA TYR A 150 -14.30 -13.36 -4.89
C TYR A 150 -14.56 -14.55 -5.83
N THR A 151 -15.74 -14.59 -6.44
CA THR A 151 -16.17 -15.65 -7.37
C THR A 151 -16.26 -15.22 -8.84
N ALA A 152 -15.91 -13.96 -9.15
CA ALA A 152 -16.10 -13.36 -10.47
C ALA A 152 -17.53 -13.56 -11.02
N GLU A 153 -18.53 -13.39 -10.15
CA GLU A 153 -19.97 -13.49 -10.48
C GLU A 153 -20.43 -14.86 -10.99
N ARG A 154 -19.67 -15.93 -10.70
CA ARG A 154 -20.05 -17.32 -11.03
C ARG A 154 -20.45 -18.09 -9.78
N ALA A 155 -21.36 -19.07 -9.94
CA ALA A 155 -21.79 -19.97 -8.85
C ALA A 155 -20.64 -20.76 -8.21
N ARG A 156 -19.53 -20.95 -8.94
CA ARG A 156 -18.28 -21.53 -8.43
C ARG A 156 -17.12 -20.68 -8.88
N ALA A 157 -16.23 -20.31 -7.95
CA ALA A 157 -15.02 -19.54 -8.26
C ALA A 157 -14.18 -20.29 -9.30
N SER A 158 -13.95 -19.65 -10.45
CA SER A 158 -13.00 -20.15 -11.44
C SER A 158 -11.58 -20.16 -10.85
N GLY A 159 -10.69 -21.00 -11.39
CA GLY A 159 -9.27 -21.01 -10.97
C GLY A 159 -8.64 -19.62 -11.04
N PHE A 160 -9.05 -18.81 -12.02
CA PHE A 160 -8.67 -17.41 -12.18
C PHE A 160 -9.18 -16.52 -11.04
N ALA A 161 -10.45 -16.61 -10.65
CA ALA A 161 -11.01 -15.83 -9.54
C ALA A 161 -10.30 -16.14 -8.22
N ARG A 162 -9.95 -17.41 -8.00
CA ARG A 162 -9.18 -17.83 -6.83
C ARG A 162 -7.75 -17.27 -6.85
N ALA A 163 -7.09 -17.26 -8.01
CA ALA A 163 -5.76 -16.67 -8.17
C ALA A 163 -5.77 -15.16 -7.87
N VAL A 164 -6.76 -14.42 -8.40
CA VAL A 164 -6.96 -12.98 -8.12
C VAL A 164 -7.17 -12.74 -6.62
N SER A 165 -8.02 -13.54 -5.98
CA SER A 165 -8.28 -13.45 -4.54
C SER A 165 -7.01 -13.66 -3.71
N TYR A 166 -6.16 -14.61 -4.06
CA TYR A 166 -4.88 -14.82 -3.37
C TYR A 166 -3.89 -13.69 -3.62
N LEU A 167 -3.75 -13.23 -4.87
CA LEU A 167 -2.85 -12.15 -5.25
C LEU A 167 -3.17 -10.86 -4.49
N VAL A 168 -4.45 -10.46 -4.45
CA VAL A 168 -4.92 -9.28 -3.72
C VAL A 168 -4.67 -9.40 -2.22
N ARG A 169 -4.89 -10.58 -1.62
CA ARG A 169 -4.67 -10.81 -0.19
C ARG A 169 -3.21 -10.90 0.21
N LEU A 170 -2.32 -11.32 -0.69
CA LEU A 170 -0.87 -11.34 -0.44
C LEU A 170 -0.24 -9.95 -0.52
N PHE A 171 -0.87 -9.02 -1.25
CA PHE A 171 -0.32 -7.67 -1.44
C PHE A 171 0.09 -6.96 -0.13
N PRO A 172 -0.76 -6.87 0.91
CA PRO A 172 -0.38 -6.20 2.15
C PRO A 172 0.82 -6.88 2.83
N VAL A 173 0.88 -8.21 2.81
CA VAL A 173 1.97 -8.97 3.42
C VAL A 173 3.30 -8.67 2.71
N VAL A 174 3.31 -8.75 1.38
CA VAL A 174 4.49 -8.47 0.56
C VAL A 174 4.93 -7.00 0.70
N SER A 175 3.97 -6.08 0.70
CA SER A 175 4.23 -4.64 0.85
C SER A 175 4.84 -4.30 2.22
N VAL A 176 4.30 -4.86 3.32
CA VAL A 176 4.87 -4.68 4.65
C VAL A 176 6.26 -5.32 4.76
N THR A 177 6.45 -6.50 4.16
CA THR A 177 7.78 -7.16 4.11
C THR A 177 8.81 -6.28 3.41
N ALA A 178 8.42 -5.62 2.32
CA ALA A 178 9.27 -4.73 1.54
C ALA A 178 9.62 -3.42 2.27
N ALA A 179 8.64 -2.83 2.96
CA ALA A 179 8.80 -1.55 3.65
C ALA A 179 9.62 -1.66 4.94
N PHE A 180 9.60 -2.82 5.60
CA PHE A 180 10.25 -2.99 6.90
C PHE A 180 11.77 -2.78 6.87
N PRO A 181 12.55 -3.37 5.95
CA PRO A 181 13.99 -3.11 5.83
C PRO A 181 14.32 -1.62 5.65
N LEU A 182 13.57 -0.93 4.79
CA LEU A 182 13.77 0.50 4.52
C LEU A 182 13.55 1.34 5.78
N ASN A 183 12.45 1.09 6.50
CA ASN A 183 12.16 1.78 7.75
C ASN A 183 13.20 1.47 8.84
N ALA A 184 13.70 0.23 8.91
CA ALA A 184 14.71 -0.17 9.87
C ALA A 184 16.07 0.52 9.62
N VAL A 185 16.51 0.63 8.36
CA VAL A 185 17.74 1.34 7.99
C VAL A 185 17.61 2.83 8.30
N CYS A 186 16.51 3.48 7.91
CA CYS A 186 16.28 4.89 8.22
C CYS A 186 16.28 5.17 9.73
N LEU A 187 15.64 4.29 10.53
CA LEU A 187 15.65 4.40 11.99
C LEU A 187 17.06 4.19 12.56
N GLY A 188 17.81 3.22 12.02
CA GLY A 188 19.21 2.97 12.37
C GLY A 188 20.10 4.19 12.12
N ASP A 189 20.00 4.79 10.93
CA ASP A 189 20.75 6.00 10.56
C ASP A 189 20.40 7.19 11.48
N ALA A 190 19.10 7.39 11.76
CA ALA A 190 18.62 8.45 12.64
C ALA A 190 19.11 8.26 14.10
N LEU A 191 19.11 7.03 14.61
CA LEU A 191 19.64 6.71 15.94
C LEU A 191 21.16 6.86 16.00
N HIS A 192 21.87 6.39 14.99
CA HIS A 192 23.33 6.51 14.92
C HIS A 192 23.75 7.99 14.90
N ALA A 193 23.09 8.82 14.07
CA ALA A 193 23.33 10.25 14.04
C ALA A 193 23.06 10.93 15.40
N ARG A 194 22.05 10.50 16.15
CA ARG A 194 21.75 11.06 17.48
C ARG A 194 22.69 10.58 18.59
N LEU A 195 23.08 9.31 18.57
CA LEU A 195 23.91 8.72 19.62
C LEU A 195 25.40 9.01 19.44
N PHE A 196 25.87 9.08 18.18
CA PHE A 196 27.29 9.22 17.85
C PHE A 196 27.62 10.50 17.07
N GLY A 197 26.63 11.14 16.45
CA GLY A 197 26.83 12.39 15.67
C GLY A 197 26.86 13.68 16.50
N GLY A 198 26.65 13.60 17.83
CA GLY A 198 26.74 14.75 18.74
C GLY A 198 28.16 15.12 19.22
N GLY A 199 29.20 14.45 18.73
CA GLY A 199 30.57 14.55 19.26
C GLY A 199 31.55 15.49 18.54
N GLY A 200 31.10 16.38 17.64
CA GLY A 200 32.04 17.15 16.83
C GLY A 200 31.50 18.47 16.27
N SER A 201 31.21 19.44 17.13
CA SER A 201 31.28 20.85 16.72
C SER A 201 31.48 21.73 17.96
N GLY A 202 32.74 21.85 18.37
CA GLY A 202 33.16 22.58 19.55
C GLY A 202 34.67 22.55 19.76
N ALA A 203 35.46 22.71 18.69
CA ALA A 203 36.88 23.08 18.77
C ALA A 203 37.44 23.42 17.38
N GLY A 204 37.96 24.64 17.23
CA GLY A 204 38.60 25.19 16.03
C GLY A 204 37.68 26.22 15.38
N GLY A 205 37.87 27.52 15.55
CA GLY A 205 39.11 28.28 15.70
C GLY A 205 39.07 29.37 14.65
#